data_AF-A0A968XD53-F1
#
_entry.id   AF-A0A968XD53-F1
#
_cell.length_a   1.000
_cell.length_b   1.000
_cell.length_c   1.000
_cell.angle_alpha   90.00
_cell.angle_beta   90.00
_cell.angle_gamma   90.00
#
_symmetry.space_group_name_H-M   'P 1'
#
loop_
_entity.id
_entity.type
_entity.pdbx_description
1 polymer ?
#
loop_
_entity_poly.entity_id
_entity_poly.type
_entity_poly.pdbx_seq_one_letter_code
_entity_poly.pdbx_strand_id
1 'polypeptide(L)'
;MMISPLLDLAGLYDSRFTIRTEASVEIVLEAEGEILQGRMDTLILADQIWILVVEAKNSTFALSVALPQLLTYMLSAPSTDGTARFGLATNGEEFRFVKLQAEGDRALFDLSAVLSVMQPSRNQLAQVVQVLRSLASTDWLTRDSRAKYDAVLAKVPDIEPEEYDRLPETGETH
;
A
#
# COMPACT_ATOMS: atom_id res chain seq x y z
N MET A 1 13.92 -5.12 -5.75
CA MET A 1 12.54 -5.15 -6.30
C MET A 1 12.18 -3.81 -6.92
N MET A 2 11.43 -3.79 -8.02
CA MET A 2 11.10 -2.56 -8.79
C MET A 2 10.00 -1.68 -8.17
N ILE A 3 9.40 -2.10 -7.05
CA ILE A 3 8.25 -1.37 -6.47
C ILE A 3 8.62 -0.01 -5.90
N SER A 4 9.71 0.10 -5.13
CA SER A 4 10.09 1.35 -4.47
C SER A 4 10.33 2.50 -5.47
N PRO A 5 11.10 2.33 -6.56
CA PRO A 5 11.21 3.37 -7.59
C PRO A 5 9.87 3.78 -8.23
N LEU A 6 8.90 2.86 -8.34
CA LEU A 6 7.58 3.18 -8.89
C LEU A 6 6.72 3.98 -7.91
N LEU A 7 6.78 3.65 -6.61
CA LEU A 7 6.10 4.41 -5.56
C LEU A 7 6.67 5.82 -5.45
N ASP A 8 7.99 5.96 -5.55
CA ASP A 8 8.66 7.26 -5.57
C ASP A 8 8.25 8.09 -6.78
N LEU A 9 8.33 7.49 -7.97
CA LEU A 9 7.88 8.15 -9.20
C LEU A 9 6.42 8.59 -9.09
N ALA A 10 5.55 7.79 -8.47
CA ALA A 10 4.14 8.12 -8.26
C ALA A 10 3.88 9.19 -7.18
N GLY A 11 4.89 9.57 -6.39
CA GLY A 11 4.78 10.55 -5.31
C GLY A 11 4.23 9.97 -4.00
N LEU A 12 4.29 8.65 -3.82
CA LEU A 12 3.76 7.96 -2.63
C LEU A 12 4.73 7.98 -1.42
N TYR A 13 5.96 8.47 -1.60
CA TYR A 13 6.90 8.78 -0.51
C TYR A 13 6.85 10.25 -0.04
N ASP A 14 5.91 11.05 -0.55
CA ASP A 14 5.70 12.43 -0.09
C ASP A 14 5.36 12.44 1.42
N SER A 15 5.78 13.47 2.15
CA SER A 15 5.62 13.60 3.60
C SER A 15 4.16 13.55 4.08
N ARG A 16 3.21 13.72 3.17
CA ARG A 16 1.77 13.53 3.40
C ARG A 16 1.36 12.07 3.66
N PHE A 17 2.21 11.10 3.33
CA PHE A 17 1.95 9.68 3.52
C PHE A 17 2.78 9.12 4.67
N THR A 18 2.11 8.55 5.68
CA THR A 18 2.78 7.67 6.63
C THR A 18 2.91 6.28 6.01
N ILE A 19 4.12 5.75 6.01
CA ILE A 19 4.43 4.40 5.54
C ILE A 19 4.60 3.49 6.75
N ARG A 20 3.85 2.40 6.77
CA ARG A 20 3.99 1.34 7.77
C ARG A 20 4.25 0.02 7.08
N THR A 21 5.07 -0.82 7.71
CA THR A 21 5.30 -2.20 7.30
C THR A 21 4.66 -3.14 8.29
N GLU A 22 3.93 -4.14 7.81
CA GLU A 22 3.47 -5.27 8.64
C GLU A 22 4.53 -6.37 8.72
N ALA A 23 4.37 -7.26 9.70
CA ALA A 23 5.21 -8.44 9.81
C ALA A 23 5.11 -9.29 8.54
N SER A 24 6.26 -9.73 8.05
CA SER A 24 6.37 -10.54 6.84
C SER A 24 5.68 -11.89 7.05
N VAL A 25 4.84 -12.31 6.10
CA VAL A 25 4.12 -13.58 6.16
C VAL A 25 4.76 -14.58 5.21
N GLU A 26 5.16 -15.76 5.72
CA GLU A 26 5.61 -16.86 4.88
C GLU A 26 4.44 -17.59 4.23
N ILE A 27 4.63 -17.96 2.97
CA ILE A 27 3.67 -18.73 2.20
C ILE A 27 4.33 -20.02 1.76
N VAL A 28 3.66 -21.14 2.03
CA VAL A 28 4.05 -22.45 1.54
C VAL A 28 2.85 -23.01 0.80
N LEU A 29 3.01 -23.24 -0.51
CA LEU A 29 2.02 -23.91 -1.34
C LEU A 29 2.62 -25.17 -1.92
N GLU A 30 1.82 -26.22 -1.98
CA GLU A 30 2.14 -27.42 -2.75
C GLU A 30 1.37 -27.34 -4.07
N ALA A 31 2.09 -27.26 -5.18
CA ALA A 31 1.52 -27.18 -6.52
C ALA A 31 2.26 -28.17 -7.42
N GLU A 32 1.52 -29.08 -8.06
CA GLU A 32 2.05 -30.05 -9.03
C GLU A 32 3.24 -30.90 -8.52
N GLY A 33 3.29 -31.17 -7.21
CA GLY A 33 4.38 -31.92 -6.57
C GLY A 33 5.62 -31.08 -6.22
N GLU A 34 5.58 -29.77 -6.45
CA GLU A 34 6.59 -28.81 -6.02
C GLU A 34 6.11 -28.01 -4.81
N ILE A 35 7.02 -27.76 -3.86
CA ILE A 35 6.79 -26.84 -2.74
C ILE A 35 7.22 -25.45 -3.19
N LEU A 36 6.23 -24.59 -3.42
CA LEU A 36 6.43 -23.18 -3.71
C LEU A 36 6.51 -22.42 -2.38
N GLN A 37 7.65 -21.78 -2.14
CA GLN A 37 7.87 -20.93 -0.96
C GLN A 37 7.99 -19.47 -1.37
N GLY A 38 7.27 -18.61 -0.66
CA GLY A 38 7.28 -17.17 -0.86
C GLY A 38 7.10 -16.42 0.44
N ARG A 39 7.21 -15.11 0.32
CA ARG A 39 7.14 -14.15 1.41
C ARG A 39 6.28 -12.98 0.98
N MET A 40 5.44 -12.50 1.89
CA MET A 40 4.58 -11.35 1.70
C MET A 40 5.03 -10.23 2.62
N ASP A 41 5.46 -9.13 2.03
CA ASP A 41 5.71 -7.89 2.74
C ASP A 41 4.56 -6.92 2.43
N THR A 42 3.94 -6.36 3.47
CA THR A 42 2.86 -5.40 3.29
C THR A 42 3.34 -4.01 3.64
N LEU A 43 3.11 -3.07 2.71
CA LEU A 43 3.26 -1.65 2.90
C LEU A 43 1.87 -1.02 3.03
N ILE A 44 1.65 -0.24 4.07
CA ILE A 44 0.42 0.51 4.30
C ILE A 44 0.75 1.99 4.16
N LEU A 45 0.01 2.69 3.29
CA LEU A 45 0.18 4.11 3.01
C LEU A 45 -1.07 4.88 3.45
N ALA A 46 -0.88 5.85 4.34
CA ALA A 46 -1.93 6.73 4.89
C ALA A 46 -3.18 6.00 5.40
N ASP A 47 -3.02 4.77 5.91
CA ASP A 47 -4.10 3.92 6.44
C ASP A 47 -5.26 3.68 5.44
N GLN A 48 -4.99 3.79 4.15
CA GLN A 48 -6.00 3.88 3.09
C GLN A 48 -5.61 3.20 1.78
N ILE A 49 -4.31 3.02 1.55
CA ILE A 49 -3.77 2.26 0.43
C ILE A 49 -2.92 1.12 0.99
N TRP A 50 -3.28 -0.11 0.65
CA TRP A 50 -2.56 -1.32 1.02
C TRP A 50 -1.78 -1.86 -0.18
N ILE A 51 -0.48 -2.03 -0.03
CA ILE A 51 0.38 -2.58 -1.06
C ILE A 51 0.99 -3.86 -0.51
N LEU A 52 0.51 -4.99 -1.01
CA LEU A 52 1.05 -6.30 -0.71
C LEU A 52 2.06 -6.69 -1.78
N VAL A 53 3.30 -6.79 -1.35
CA VAL A 53 4.44 -7.20 -2.15
C VAL A 53 4.70 -8.68 -1.89
N VAL A 54 4.66 -9.48 -2.95
CA VAL A 54 4.93 -10.92 -2.91
C VAL A 54 6.31 -11.16 -3.47
N GLU A 55 7.24 -11.57 -2.61
CA GLU A 55 8.55 -12.06 -2.99
C GLU A 55 8.54 -13.58 -2.96
N ALA A 56 8.55 -14.22 -4.13
CA ALA A 56 8.68 -15.67 -4.23
C ALA A 56 10.07 -16.05 -4.75
N LYS A 57 10.62 -17.16 -4.25
CA LYS A 57 11.90 -17.70 -4.78
C LYS A 57 11.76 -18.21 -6.22
N ASN A 58 10.56 -18.61 -6.60
CA ASN A 58 10.22 -19.09 -7.94
C ASN A 58 9.16 -18.15 -8.55
N SER A 59 9.35 -17.75 -9.81
CA SER A 59 8.49 -16.81 -10.54
C SER A 59 7.07 -17.32 -10.84
N THR A 60 6.69 -18.49 -10.31
CA THR A 60 5.43 -19.19 -10.62
C THR A 60 4.27 -18.79 -9.70
N PHE A 61 4.51 -17.98 -8.66
CA PHE A 61 3.43 -17.55 -7.76
C PHE A 61 2.48 -16.59 -8.48
N ALA A 62 1.26 -17.06 -8.75
CA ALA A 62 0.19 -16.21 -9.25
C ALA A 62 -0.24 -15.20 -8.18
N LEU A 63 -0.44 -13.93 -8.57
CA LEU A 63 -0.92 -12.87 -7.67
C LEU A 63 -2.27 -13.20 -7.01
N SER A 64 -3.06 -14.11 -7.56
CA SER A 64 -4.32 -14.56 -6.97
C SER A 64 -4.15 -15.14 -5.57
N VAL A 65 -3.00 -15.76 -5.27
CA VAL A 65 -2.66 -16.30 -3.95
C VAL A 65 -2.56 -15.18 -2.91
N ALA A 66 -2.22 -13.97 -3.33
CA ALA A 66 -2.04 -12.82 -2.46
C ALA A 66 -3.34 -12.06 -2.14
N LEU A 67 -4.38 -12.25 -2.95
CA LEU A 67 -5.63 -11.52 -2.81
C LEU A 67 -6.34 -11.79 -1.47
N PRO A 68 -6.45 -13.03 -0.97
CA PRO A 68 -7.08 -13.27 0.33
C PRO A 68 -6.38 -12.49 1.45
N GLN A 69 -5.04 -12.53 1.50
CA GLN A 69 -4.26 -11.83 2.51
C GLN A 69 -4.42 -10.31 2.41
N LEU A 70 -4.34 -9.75 1.20
CA LEU A 70 -4.56 -8.33 0.95
C LEU A 70 -5.97 -7.90 1.41
N LEU A 71 -7.00 -8.66 1.08
CA LEU A 71 -8.37 -8.37 1.49
C LEU A 71 -8.54 -8.44 3.01
N THR A 72 -7.91 -9.41 3.68
CA THR A 72 -7.91 -9.48 5.15
C THR A 72 -7.35 -8.21 5.78
N TYR A 73 -6.20 -7.71 5.29
CA TYR A 73 -5.64 -6.45 5.78
C TYR A 73 -6.59 -5.27 5.53
N MET A 74 -7.13 -5.15 4.32
CA MET A 74 -8.04 -4.05 3.96
C MET A 74 -9.37 -4.07 4.75
N LEU A 75 -9.87 -5.26 5.11
CA LEU A 75 -11.09 -5.44 5.90
C LEU A 75 -10.86 -5.21 7.40
N SER A 76 -9.65 -5.48 7.90
CA SER A 76 -9.29 -5.26 9.30
C SER A 76 -9.05 -3.79 9.64
N ALA A 77 -8.86 -2.94 8.62
CA ALA A 77 -8.63 -1.53 8.78
C ALA A 77 -9.88 -0.79 9.30
N PRO A 78 -9.72 0.17 10.23
CA PRO A 78 -10.83 1.00 10.70
C PRO A 78 -11.56 1.65 9.52
N SER A 79 -12.86 1.40 9.40
CA SER A 79 -13.63 1.88 8.27
C SER A 79 -14.41 3.16 8.57
N THR A 80 -14.23 4.19 7.74
CA THR A 80 -15.18 5.29 7.64
C THR A 80 -16.22 4.94 6.58
N ASP A 81 -17.50 5.06 6.93
CA ASP A 81 -18.61 4.76 6.03
C ASP A 81 -18.50 5.56 4.72
N GLY A 82 -18.71 4.86 3.60
CA GLY A 82 -18.71 5.46 2.26
C GLY A 82 -17.33 5.74 1.65
N THR A 83 -16.21 5.54 2.36
CA THR A 83 -14.87 5.73 1.79
C THR A 83 -14.32 4.42 1.22
N ALA A 84 -13.94 4.44 -0.06
CA ALA A 84 -13.30 3.30 -0.71
C ALA A 84 -11.84 3.16 -0.28
N ARG A 85 -11.42 1.93 -0.02
CA ARG A 85 -10.04 1.53 0.25
C ARG A 85 -9.44 0.95 -1.02
N PHE A 86 -8.16 1.19 -1.25
CA PHE A 86 -7.47 0.67 -2.42
C PHE A 86 -6.33 -0.25 -2.03
N GLY A 87 -6.18 -1.32 -2.80
CA GLY A 87 -5.18 -2.34 -2.61
C GLY A 87 -4.35 -2.52 -3.88
N LEU A 88 -3.12 -3.00 -3.73
CA LEU A 88 -2.27 -3.47 -4.81
C LEU A 88 -1.60 -4.77 -4.37
N ALA A 89 -1.79 -5.85 -5.14
CA ALA A 89 -0.95 -7.04 -5.06
C ALA A 89 0.09 -6.99 -6.19
N THR A 90 1.36 -7.22 -5.86
CA THR A 90 2.44 -7.19 -6.86
C THR A 90 3.60 -8.11 -6.50
N ASN A 91 4.26 -8.68 -7.51
CA ASN A 91 5.54 -9.40 -7.39
C ASN A 91 6.71 -8.60 -8.02
N GLY A 92 6.46 -7.33 -8.36
CA GLY A 92 7.41 -6.46 -9.05
C GLY A 92 7.34 -6.51 -10.59
N GLU A 93 6.80 -7.58 -11.18
CA GLU A 93 6.59 -7.70 -12.64
C GLU A 93 5.13 -7.57 -13.04
N GLU A 94 4.23 -8.01 -12.16
CA GLU A 94 2.79 -7.96 -12.32
C GLU A 94 2.14 -7.11 -11.22
N PHE A 95 1.04 -6.46 -11.58
CA PHE A 95 0.31 -5.54 -10.71
C PHE A 95 -1.19 -5.82 -10.82
N ARG A 96 -1.84 -6.03 -9.68
CA ARG A 96 -3.29 -6.17 -9.61
C ARG A 96 -3.86 -5.24 -8.56
N PHE A 97 -4.65 -4.28 -9.01
CA PHE A 97 -5.31 -3.32 -8.14
C PHE A 97 -6.63 -3.87 -7.62
N VAL A 98 -6.95 -3.53 -6.38
CA VAL A 98 -8.16 -3.90 -5.68
C VAL A 98 -8.85 -2.63 -5.21
N LYS A 99 -10.17 -2.56 -5.37
CA LYS A 99 -10.99 -1.53 -4.72
C LYS A 99 -11.92 -2.24 -3.75
N LEU A 100 -11.96 -1.80 -2.51
CA LEU A 100 -12.86 -2.28 -1.47
C LEU A 100 -13.75 -1.14 -0.99
N GLN A 101 -15.05 -1.37 -0.85
CA GLN A 101 -15.99 -0.37 -0.38
C GLN A 101 -17.00 -1.00 0.58
N ALA A 102 -17.27 -0.31 1.68
CA ALA A 102 -18.35 -0.69 2.60
C ALA A 102 -19.71 -0.28 2.00
N GLU A 103 -20.69 -1.18 2.09
CA GLU A 103 -22.08 -0.98 1.69
C GLU A 103 -22.98 -1.53 2.81
N GLY A 104 -23.30 -0.67 3.78
CA GLY A 104 -23.96 -1.08 5.02
C GLY A 104 -23.11 -2.09 5.79
N ASP A 105 -23.72 -3.22 6.16
CA ASP A 105 -23.05 -4.31 6.89
C ASP A 105 -22.19 -5.21 5.97
N ARG A 106 -22.04 -4.87 4.69
CA ARG A 106 -21.28 -5.66 3.70
C ARG A 106 -20.06 -4.90 3.21
N ALA A 107 -19.06 -5.65 2.78
CA ALA A 107 -17.92 -5.12 2.05
C ALA A 107 -17.91 -5.72 0.63
N LEU A 108 -17.93 -4.86 -0.38
CA LEU A 108 -17.80 -5.25 -1.78
C LEU A 108 -16.39 -4.93 -2.27
N PHE A 109 -15.83 -5.82 -3.07
CA PHE A 109 -14.55 -5.56 -3.74
C PHE A 109 -14.63 -5.85 -5.22
N ASP A 110 -13.76 -5.18 -5.98
CA ASP A 110 -13.54 -5.43 -7.40
C ASP A 110 -12.04 -5.41 -7.71
N LEU A 111 -11.68 -6.06 -8.82
CA LEU A 111 -10.30 -6.32 -9.20
C LEU A 111 -10.02 -5.75 -10.59
N SER A 112 -8.87 -5.10 -10.76
CA SER A 112 -8.38 -4.78 -12.10
C SER A 112 -7.98 -6.04 -12.86
N ALA A 113 -7.82 -5.90 -14.18
CA ALA A 113 -6.98 -6.81 -14.95
C ALA A 113 -5.56 -6.84 -14.36
N VAL A 114 -4.84 -7.95 -14.56
CA VAL A 114 -3.42 -8.03 -14.23
C VAL A 114 -2.66 -7.19 -15.25
N LEU A 115 -1.85 -6.25 -14.76
CA LEU A 115 -0.97 -5.43 -15.58
C LEU A 115 0.46 -5.96 -15.49
N SER A 116 1.13 -6.11 -16.62
CA SER A 116 2.52 -6.59 -16.69
C SER A 116 3.47 -5.50 -17.20
N VAL A 117 4.62 -5.35 -16.54
CA VAL A 117 5.67 -4.39 -16.94
C VAL A 117 6.89 -5.07 -17.57
N MET A 118 6.91 -6.41 -17.60
CA MET A 118 8.00 -7.19 -18.20
C MET A 118 7.64 -7.75 -19.58
N GLN A 119 6.37 -7.64 -20.00
CA GLN A 119 5.92 -8.17 -21.29
C GLN A 119 6.23 -7.17 -22.42
N PRO A 120 7.21 -7.41 -23.32
CA PRO A 120 7.74 -6.36 -24.20
C PRO A 120 6.72 -5.81 -25.20
N SER A 121 5.82 -6.66 -25.71
CA SER A 121 4.77 -6.27 -26.66
C SER A 121 3.55 -5.62 -26.01
N ARG A 122 3.45 -5.67 -24.68
CA ARG A 122 2.32 -5.17 -23.87
C ARG A 122 2.81 -4.61 -22.54
N ASN A 123 3.87 -3.80 -22.57
CA ASN A 123 4.40 -3.18 -21.36
C ASN A 123 3.38 -2.15 -20.84
N GLN A 124 2.88 -2.35 -19.62
CA GLN A 124 1.85 -1.52 -19.00
C GLN A 124 2.41 -0.61 -17.90
N LEU A 125 3.72 -0.35 -17.88
CA LEU A 125 4.38 0.48 -16.88
C LEU A 125 3.73 1.87 -16.75
N ALA A 126 3.45 2.53 -17.88
CA ALA A 126 2.80 3.84 -17.88
C ALA A 126 1.42 3.79 -17.22
N GLN A 127 0.65 2.72 -17.46
CA GLN A 127 -0.66 2.52 -16.87
C GLN A 127 -0.56 2.27 -15.36
N VAL A 128 0.40 1.46 -14.91
CA VAL A 128 0.67 1.22 -13.49
C VAL A 128 1.01 2.54 -12.78
N VAL A 129 1.95 3.32 -13.32
CA VAL A 129 2.34 4.61 -12.75
C VAL A 129 1.17 5.60 -12.73
N GLN A 130 0.35 5.64 -13.79
CA GLN A 130 -0.83 6.50 -13.85
C GLN A 130 -1.82 6.16 -12.74
N VAL A 131 -2.14 4.89 -12.52
CA VAL A 131 -3.04 4.45 -11.44
C VAL A 131 -2.46 4.83 -10.08
N LEU A 132 -1.17 4.56 -9.84
CA LEU A 132 -0.50 4.92 -8.58
C LEU A 132 -0.53 6.44 -8.32
N ARG A 133 -0.29 7.26 -9.35
CA ARG A 133 -0.40 8.72 -9.26
C ARG A 133 -1.83 9.17 -8.95
N SER A 134 -2.82 8.58 -9.61
CA SER A 134 -4.24 8.89 -9.34
C SER A 134 -4.61 8.57 -7.91
N LEU A 135 -4.14 7.44 -7.38
CA LEU A 135 -4.32 7.12 -5.96
C LEU A 135 -3.65 8.18 -5.08
N ALA A 136 -2.39 8.53 -5.33
CA ALA A 136 -1.65 9.53 -4.55
C ALA A 136 -2.26 10.94 -4.59
N SER A 137 -2.89 11.33 -5.70
CA SER A 137 -3.42 12.68 -5.88
C SER A 137 -4.83 12.89 -5.33
N THR A 138 -5.47 11.86 -4.76
CA THR A 138 -6.88 12.00 -4.40
C THR A 138 -7.08 12.57 -3.00
N ASP A 139 -7.91 13.61 -2.90
CA ASP A 139 -8.17 14.37 -1.66
C ASP A 139 -8.73 13.55 -0.48
N TRP A 140 -9.31 12.37 -0.72
CA TRP A 140 -9.83 11.49 0.35
C TRP A 140 -8.73 10.94 1.27
N LEU A 141 -7.46 10.93 0.83
CA LEU A 141 -6.31 10.55 1.65
C LEU A 141 -6.01 11.54 2.78
N THR A 142 -6.39 12.80 2.62
CA THR A 142 -6.07 13.88 3.57
C THR A 142 -7.22 14.26 4.49
N ARG A 143 -8.45 13.83 4.17
CA ARG A 143 -9.67 14.42 4.74
C ARG A 143 -10.04 13.90 6.13
N ASP A 144 -9.60 12.70 6.50
CA ASP A 144 -10.04 12.05 7.75
C ASP A 144 -8.88 11.71 8.70
N SER A 145 -7.66 11.58 8.17
CA SER A 145 -6.48 11.20 8.97
C SER A 145 -5.96 12.35 9.82
N ARG A 146 -5.92 13.60 9.31
CA ARG A 146 -5.32 14.73 10.04
C ARG A 146 -6.14 15.16 11.26
N ALA A 147 -7.47 15.28 11.12
CA ALA A 147 -8.34 15.65 12.24
C ALA A 147 -8.37 14.58 13.34
N LYS A 148 -8.30 13.29 12.98
CA LYS A 148 -8.18 12.18 13.94
C LYS A 148 -6.80 12.15 14.59
N TYR A 149 -5.73 12.41 13.83
CA TYR A 149 -4.36 12.48 14.34
C TYR A 149 -4.18 13.68 15.30
N ASP A 150 -4.68 14.86 14.94
CA ASP A 150 -4.68 16.06 15.77
C ASP A 150 -5.50 15.85 17.05
N ALA A 151 -6.64 15.15 16.97
CA ALA A 151 -7.46 14.81 18.14
C ALA A 151 -6.82 13.74 19.05
N VAL A 152 -5.93 12.90 18.51
CA VAL A 152 -5.12 11.94 19.26
C VAL A 152 -3.93 12.64 19.90
N LEU A 153 -3.19 13.47 19.14
CA LEU A 153 -2.08 14.28 19.64
C LEU A 153 -2.53 15.27 20.73
N ALA A 154 -3.69 15.90 20.59
CA ALA A 154 -4.26 16.79 21.62
C ALA A 154 -4.62 16.08 22.94
N LYS A 155 -4.64 14.73 22.95
CA LYS A 155 -4.86 13.91 24.15
C LYS A 155 -3.57 13.28 24.69
N VAL A 156 -2.46 13.38 23.95
CA VAL A 156 -1.14 12.96 24.41
C VAL A 156 -0.55 14.17 25.17
N PRO A 157 -0.17 14.03 26.44
CA PRO A 157 0.45 15.14 27.17
C PRO A 157 1.75 15.58 26.45
N ASP A 158 2.05 16.88 26.49
CA ASP A 158 3.26 17.45 25.85
C ASP A 158 4.50 16.67 26.27
N ILE A 159 5.03 15.87 25.36
CA ILE A 159 6.35 15.25 25.46
C ILE A 159 7.23 16.08 24.52
N GLU A 160 8.31 16.65 25.06
CA GLU A 160 9.29 17.34 24.23
C GLU A 160 9.77 16.41 23.11
N PRO A 161 9.76 16.84 21.84
CA PRO A 161 10.20 16.01 20.73
C PRO A 161 11.66 15.60 20.93
N GLU A 162 11.96 14.32 20.63
CA GLU A 162 13.32 13.80 20.64
C GLU A 162 14.20 14.62 19.70
N GLU A 163 15.49 14.71 20.00
CA GLU A 163 16.43 15.63 19.33
C GLU A 163 16.49 15.43 17.80
N TYR A 164 16.16 14.23 17.31
CA TYR A 164 16.07 13.89 15.89
C TYR A 164 14.80 14.39 15.18
N ASP A 165 13.72 14.66 15.92
CA ASP A 165 12.44 15.16 15.39
C ASP A 165 12.39 16.70 15.36
N ARG A 166 13.43 17.38 15.87
CA ARG A 166 13.56 18.83 15.79
C ARG A 166 13.99 19.22 14.38
N LEU A 167 13.17 20.02 13.70
CA LEU A 167 13.58 20.66 12.45
C LEU A 167 14.85 21.48 12.71
N PRO A 168 15.86 21.45 11.82
CA PRO A 168 17.06 22.24 11.99
C PRO A 168 16.66 23.71 12.09
N GLU A 169 17.10 24.39 13.15
CA GLU A 169 16.87 25.82 13.32
C GLU A 169 17.38 26.52 12.07
N THR A 170 16.50 27.29 11.42
CA THR A 170 16.88 28.16 10.32
C THR A 170 17.87 29.17 10.86
N GLY A 171 19.16 28.86 10.72
CA GLY A 171 20.24 29.79 11.03
C GLY A 171 20.07 31.03 10.16
N GLU A 172 19.70 32.13 10.80
CA GLU A 172 19.85 33.47 10.26
C GLU A 172 21.33 33.65 9.90
N THR A 173 21.60 33.79 8.61
CA THR A 173 22.92 34.21 8.12
C THR A 173 22.90 35.73 8.05
N HIS A 174 23.66 36.34 8.96
CA HIS A 174 24.16 37.71 8.84
C HIS A 174 25.29 37.77 7.79
#